data_AF-A0A1G9QQZ6-F1
#
_entry.id   AF-A0A1G9QQZ6-F1
#
_cell.length_a   1.000
_cell.length_b   1.000
_cell.length_c   1.000
_cell.angle_alpha   90.00
_cell.angle_beta   90.00
_cell.angle_gamma   90.00
#
_symmetry.space_group_name_H-M   'P 1'
#
loop_
_entity.id
_entity.type
_entity.pdbx_description
1 polymer ?
#
loop_
_entity_poly.entity_id
_entity_poly.type
_entity_poly.pdbx_seq_one_letter_code
_entity_poly.pdbx_strand_id
1 'polypeptide(L)'
;MADNDTHDSAAEKETAPDGGALTQAARDHRNTDYLDREVNLLRPSTPFMRDHLRVIWTGFALWAVIVFGPVTATALVPGVMTTQLPVIGFPLHYFLVAIGAPGGALVLSLWYARKRDQLDQKYGIDHTQTAAEASGAAAAADGGVEQ
;
A
#
# COMPACT_ATOMS: atom_id res chain seq x y z
N MET A 1 -59.97 2.60 -38.41
CA MET A 1 -58.55 2.44 -38.01
C MET A 1 -58.50 2.53 -36.50
N ALA A 2 -58.16 1.42 -35.84
CA ALA A 2 -57.86 1.39 -34.41
C ALA A 2 -56.39 0.99 -34.32
N ASP A 3 -55.54 1.89 -33.82
CA ASP A 3 -54.10 1.68 -33.74
C ASP A 3 -53.81 0.75 -32.56
N ASN A 4 -53.14 -0.37 -32.88
CA ASN A 4 -52.76 -1.41 -31.94
C ASN A 4 -51.25 -1.29 -31.70
N ASP A 5 -50.85 -0.45 -30.74
CA ASP A 5 -49.47 -0.39 -30.25
C ASP A 5 -49.24 -1.56 -29.29
N THR A 6 -48.99 -2.74 -29.85
CA THR A 6 -48.47 -3.88 -29.13
C THR A 6 -47.00 -3.61 -28.80
N HIS A 7 -46.71 -3.26 -27.54
CA HIS A 7 -45.36 -3.21 -27.03
C HIS A 7 -44.75 -4.63 -27.08
N ASP A 8 -43.87 -4.82 -28.06
CA ASP A 8 -43.12 -6.05 -28.28
C ASP A 8 -42.22 -6.31 -27.06
N SER A 9 -42.68 -7.27 -26.24
CA SER A 9 -41.98 -7.81 -25.09
C SER A 9 -40.98 -8.84 -25.62
N ALA A 10 -39.80 -8.39 -26.02
CA ALA A 10 -38.74 -9.28 -26.49
C ALA A 10 -37.40 -8.96 -25.82
N ALA A 11 -37.03 -9.88 -24.93
CA ALA A 11 -35.69 -10.14 -24.41
C ALA A 11 -35.12 -9.13 -23.40
N GLU A 12 -35.58 -9.24 -22.15
CA GLU A 12 -34.70 -9.08 -21.00
C GLU A 12 -33.51 -10.04 -21.17
N LYS A 13 -32.42 -9.52 -21.73
CA LYS A 13 -31.15 -10.23 -21.80
C LYS A 13 -30.58 -10.20 -20.39
N GLU A 14 -30.98 -11.17 -19.59
CA GLU A 14 -30.42 -11.46 -18.28
C GLU A 14 -28.89 -11.54 -18.43
N THR A 15 -28.20 -10.48 -18.05
CA THR A 15 -26.75 -10.41 -18.10
C THR A 15 -26.21 -11.32 -17.00
N ALA A 16 -26.01 -12.59 -17.35
CA ALA A 16 -25.36 -13.56 -16.49
C ALA A 16 -23.93 -13.05 -16.20
N PRO A 17 -23.54 -12.88 -14.92
CA PRO A 17 -22.17 -12.53 -14.59
C PRO A 17 -21.26 -13.69 -15.01
N ASP A 18 -20.17 -13.35 -15.69
CA ASP A 18 -19.20 -14.22 -16.34
C ASP A 18 -18.31 -15.01 -15.38
N GLY A 19 -18.84 -15.51 -14.25
CA GLY A 19 -18.24 -16.58 -13.45
C GLY A 19 -16.76 -16.42 -13.09
N GLY A 20 -16.20 -15.21 -13.12
CA GLY A 20 -14.82 -14.94 -12.77
C GLY A 20 -14.65 -15.29 -11.31
N ALA A 21 -13.79 -16.26 -11.00
CA ALA A 21 -13.45 -16.69 -9.65
C ALA A 21 -12.65 -15.59 -8.93
N LEU A 22 -13.29 -14.44 -8.72
CA LEU A 22 -12.81 -13.42 -7.84
C LEU A 22 -12.87 -14.00 -6.44
N THR A 23 -11.70 -13.95 -5.79
CA THR A 23 -11.53 -14.33 -4.40
C THR A 23 -12.64 -13.67 -3.58
N GLN A 24 -13.09 -14.34 -2.52
CA GLN A 24 -14.15 -13.80 -1.66
C GLN A 24 -13.85 -12.34 -1.23
N ALA A 25 -12.57 -12.03 -0.98
CA ALA A 25 -12.08 -10.68 -0.70
C ALA A 25 -12.31 -9.66 -1.83
N ALA A 26 -12.18 -10.04 -3.10
CA ALA A 26 -12.43 -9.17 -4.24
C ALA A 26 -13.93 -8.95 -4.52
N ARG A 27 -14.79 -9.90 -4.15
CA ARG A 27 -16.25 -9.72 -4.13
C ARG A 27 -16.67 -8.75 -3.02
N ASP A 28 -16.12 -8.91 -1.82
CA ASP A 28 -16.42 -8.04 -0.68
C ASP A 28 -15.94 -6.58 -0.92
N HIS A 29 -14.83 -6.39 -1.63
CA HIS A 29 -14.32 -5.06 -2.01
C HIS A 29 -15.27 -4.27 -2.91
N ARG A 30 -15.92 -4.94 -3.89
CA ARG A 30 -16.89 -4.30 -4.81
C ARG A 30 -18.22 -3.95 -4.14
N ASN A 31 -18.60 -4.68 -3.09
CA ASN A 31 -19.86 -4.48 -2.38
C ASN A 31 -19.73 -3.55 -1.17
N THR A 32 -18.54 -2.97 -0.96
CA THR A 32 -18.28 -2.02 0.11
C THR A 32 -18.49 -0.62 -0.42
N ASP A 33 -19.49 0.10 0.08
CA ASP A 33 -19.73 1.50 -0.24
C ASP A 33 -18.67 2.39 0.45
N TYR A 34 -17.78 2.98 -0.36
CA TYR A 34 -16.70 3.84 0.09
C TYR A 34 -17.13 5.30 0.33
N LEU A 35 -18.32 5.68 -0.14
CA LEU A 35 -18.80 7.07 -0.10
C LEU A 35 -19.74 7.32 1.09
N ASP A 36 -20.54 6.33 1.49
CA ASP A 36 -21.54 6.49 2.55
C ASP A 36 -21.06 6.05 3.96
N ARG A 37 -19.83 5.56 4.10
CA ARG A 37 -19.34 5.00 5.38
C ARG A 37 -18.42 5.96 6.13
N GLU A 38 -18.81 6.34 7.34
CA GLU A 38 -18.03 7.20 8.23
C GLU A 38 -16.57 6.74 8.35
N VAL A 39 -15.66 7.63 7.95
CA VAL A 39 -14.23 7.38 7.87
C VAL A 39 -13.61 7.53 9.25
N ASN A 40 -13.49 6.42 9.98
CA ASN A 40 -12.73 6.39 11.23
C ASN A 40 -11.29 5.94 10.94
N LEU A 41 -10.35 6.88 10.91
CA LEU A 41 -8.93 6.62 10.57
C LEU A 41 -8.26 5.62 11.53
N LEU A 42 -8.74 5.52 12.77
CA LEU A 42 -8.20 4.61 13.79
C LEU A 42 -8.90 3.24 13.79
N ARG A 43 -10.11 3.14 13.23
CA ARG A 43 -10.88 1.90 13.08
C ARG A 43 -11.56 1.86 11.70
N PRO A 44 -10.78 1.64 10.63
CA PRO A 44 -11.35 1.59 9.30
C PRO A 44 -12.36 0.44 9.19
N SER A 45 -13.48 0.75 8.55
CA SER A 45 -14.63 -0.13 8.38
C SER A 45 -14.46 -1.11 7.23
N THR A 46 -13.46 -0.92 6.36
CA THR A 46 -13.19 -1.77 5.20
C THR A 46 -12.06 -2.78 5.48
N PRO A 47 -12.16 -4.03 5.01
CA PRO A 47 -11.12 -5.05 5.21
C PRO A 47 -9.75 -4.66 4.64
N PHE A 48 -9.72 -4.02 3.46
CA PHE A 48 -8.49 -3.55 2.80
C PHE A 48 -7.72 -2.56 3.69
N MET A 49 -8.38 -1.51 4.19
CA MET A 49 -7.72 -0.50 5.02
C MET A 49 -7.20 -1.07 6.34
N ARG A 50 -7.92 -2.02 6.96
CA ARG A 50 -7.44 -2.69 8.18
C ARG A 50 -6.14 -3.46 7.94
N ASP A 51 -6.08 -4.20 6.84
CA ASP A 51 -4.88 -4.97 6.49
C ASP A 51 -3.72 -4.04 6.12
N HIS A 52 -3.99 -2.96 5.37
CA HIS A 52 -3.00 -1.95 5.05
C HIS A 52 -2.44 -1.26 6.31
N LEU A 53 -3.32 -0.85 7.23
CA LEU A 53 -2.94 -0.23 8.49
C LEU A 53 -2.11 -1.19 9.37
N ARG A 54 -2.41 -2.49 9.34
CA ARG A 54 -1.60 -3.51 10.01
C ARG A 54 -0.19 -3.58 9.43
N VAL A 55 -0.05 -3.53 8.10
CA VAL A 55 1.27 -3.48 7.44
C VAL A 55 2.03 -2.22 7.84
N ILE A 56 1.39 -1.04 7.82
CA ILE A 56 2.01 0.23 8.24
C ILE A 56 2.49 0.13 9.70
N TRP A 57 1.64 -0.33 10.61
CA TRP A 57 1.99 -0.44 12.03
C TRP A 57 3.14 -1.42 12.27
N THR A 58 3.14 -2.56 11.57
CA THR A 58 4.26 -3.50 11.66
C THR A 58 5.55 -2.91 11.11
N GLY A 59 5.50 -2.16 10.01
CA GLY A 59 6.64 -1.45 9.45
C GLY A 59 7.15 -0.37 10.39
N PHE A 60 6.25 0.41 11.00
CA PHE A 60 6.59 1.43 11.99
C PHE A 60 7.26 0.84 13.23
N ALA A 61 6.73 -0.26 13.77
CA ALA A 61 7.34 -0.95 14.91
C ALA A 61 8.75 -1.46 14.58
N LEU A 62 8.91 -2.08 13.41
CA LEU A 62 10.21 -2.58 12.96
C LEU A 62 11.20 -1.44 12.72
N TRP A 63 10.77 -0.35 12.10
CA TRP A 63 11.55 0.87 11.92
C TRP A 63 11.99 1.46 13.27
N ALA A 64 11.08 1.55 14.24
CA ALA A 64 11.39 2.08 15.56
C ALA A 64 12.47 1.24 16.26
N VAL A 65 12.38 -0.10 16.15
CA VAL A 65 13.43 -1.00 16.68
C VAL A 65 14.76 -0.80 15.96
N ILE A 66 14.77 -0.66 14.63
CA ILE A 66 16.00 -0.46 13.86
C ILE A 66 16.68 0.87 14.22
N VAL A 67 15.91 1.95 14.36
CA VAL A 67 16.44 3.31 14.56
C VAL A 67 16.73 3.59 16.03
N PHE A 68 15.79 3.29 16.93
CA PHE A 68 15.95 3.57 18.35
C PHE A 68 16.60 2.42 19.11
N GLY A 69 16.53 1.19 18.61
CA GLY A 69 17.11 0.01 19.26
C GLY A 69 18.59 0.17 19.63
N PRO A 70 19.48 0.64 18.73
CA PRO A 70 20.89 0.86 19.07
C PRO A 70 21.08 1.88 20.19
N VAL A 71 20.32 2.99 20.18
CA VAL A 71 20.39 4.05 21.20
C VAL A 71 19.91 3.51 22.55
N THR A 72 18.76 2.85 22.58
CA THR A 72 18.20 2.24 23.79
C THR A 72 19.11 1.13 24.32
N ALA A 73 19.63 0.28 23.45
CA ALA A 73 20.54 -0.80 23.84
C ALA A 73 21.86 -0.27 24.40
N THR A 74 22.35 0.87 23.92
CA THR A 74 23.55 1.51 24.47
C THR A 74 23.34 1.96 25.92
N ALA A 75 22.13 2.42 26.26
CA ALA A 75 21.78 2.75 27.63
C ALA A 75 21.63 1.52 28.54
N LEU A 76 21.08 0.42 28.02
CA LEU A 76 20.80 -0.79 28.80
C LEU A 76 22.00 -1.73 28.94
N VAL A 77 22.80 -1.87 27.88
CA VAL A 77 23.92 -2.82 27.80
C VAL A 77 25.16 -2.12 27.21
N PRO A 78 25.71 -1.10 27.90
CA PRO A 78 26.81 -0.30 27.38
C PRO A 78 28.05 -1.15 27.05
N GLY A 79 28.38 -2.17 27.85
CA GLY A 79 29.58 -2.98 27.62
C GLY A 79 29.64 -3.65 26.24
N VAL A 80 28.53 -4.23 25.78
CA VAL A 80 28.46 -4.82 24.43
C VAL A 80 28.45 -3.72 23.37
N MET A 81 27.68 -2.66 23.59
CA MET A 81 27.50 -1.58 22.62
C MET A 81 28.75 -0.71 22.43
N THR A 82 29.64 -0.66 23.41
CA THR A 82 30.92 0.08 23.33
C THR A 82 32.10 -0.79 22.89
N THR A 83 31.90 -2.11 22.74
CA THR A 83 32.94 -3.02 22.27
C THR A 83 33.41 -2.62 20.86
N GLN A 84 34.73 -2.53 20.66
CA GLN A 84 35.32 -2.23 19.37
C GLN A 84 35.17 -3.42 18.42
N LEU A 85 34.67 -3.14 17.22
CA LEU A 85 34.59 -4.15 16.18
C LEU A 85 35.99 -4.40 15.59
N PRO A 86 36.46 -5.67 15.50
CA PRO A 86 37.85 -6.01 15.21
C PRO A 86 38.35 -5.57 13.83
N VAL A 87 37.45 -5.33 12.87
CA VAL A 87 37.81 -4.91 11.51
C VAL A 87 37.75 -3.39 11.32
N ILE A 88 36.86 -2.71 12.05
CA ILE A 88 36.48 -1.32 11.78
C ILE A 88 36.99 -0.36 12.86
N GLY A 89 37.39 -0.87 14.04
CA GLY A 89 38.09 -0.12 15.09
C GLY A 89 37.23 0.84 15.91
N PHE A 90 35.95 1.00 15.58
CA PHE A 90 35.00 1.83 16.34
C PHE A 90 33.96 0.99 17.10
N PRO A 91 33.37 1.57 18.17
CA PRO A 91 32.31 0.93 18.95
C PRO A 91 31.11 0.43 18.13
N LEU A 92 30.55 -0.73 18.51
CA LEU A 92 29.42 -1.37 17.84
C LEU A 92 28.22 -0.44 17.60
N HIS A 93 27.84 0.39 18.57
CA HIS A 93 26.67 1.28 18.40
C HIS A 93 26.83 2.27 17.24
N TYR A 94 28.05 2.76 16.96
CA TYR A 94 28.28 3.61 15.79
C TYR A 94 28.04 2.87 14.49
N PHE A 95 28.44 1.59 14.41
CA PHE A 95 28.17 0.75 13.23
C PHE A 95 26.65 0.56 13.01
N LEU A 96 25.94 0.22 14.08
CA LEU A 96 24.50 -0.02 14.02
C LEU A 96 23.72 1.23 13.61
N VAL A 97 24.12 2.41 14.08
CA VAL A 97 23.47 3.67 13.69
C VAL A 97 23.87 4.08 12.27
N ALA A 98 25.15 4.04 11.91
CA ALA A 98 25.63 4.55 10.63
C ALA A 98 25.29 3.64 9.44
N ILE A 99 25.31 2.32 9.63
CA ILE A 99 25.06 1.34 8.57
C ILE A 99 23.76 0.59 8.81
N GLY A 100 23.52 0.16 10.05
CA GLY A 100 22.34 -0.61 10.40
C GLY A 100 21.03 0.16 10.19
N ALA A 101 20.97 1.45 10.56
CA ALA A 101 19.74 2.23 10.39
C ALA A 101 19.43 2.54 8.91
N PRO A 102 20.36 3.06 8.09
CA PRO A 102 20.09 3.26 6.65
C PRO A 102 19.86 1.93 5.92
N GLY A 103 20.68 0.90 6.19
CA GLY A 103 20.53 -0.43 5.58
C GLY A 103 19.20 -1.09 5.96
N GLY A 104 18.81 -1.00 7.23
CA GLY A 104 17.52 -1.49 7.72
C GLY A 104 16.35 -0.75 7.07
N ALA A 105 16.46 0.56 6.84
CA ALA A 105 15.44 1.33 6.11
C ALA A 105 15.29 0.87 4.66
N LEU A 106 16.39 0.56 3.97
CA LEU A 106 16.35 0.01 2.59
C LEU A 106 15.73 -1.38 2.54
N VAL A 107 16.07 -2.26 3.48
CA VAL A 107 15.43 -3.58 3.58
C VAL A 107 13.94 -3.43 3.87
N LEU A 108 13.57 -2.51 4.76
CA LEU A 108 12.19 -2.26 5.12
C LEU A 108 11.37 -1.71 3.95
N SER A 109 11.97 -0.85 3.11
CA SER A 109 11.30 -0.32 1.92
C SER A 109 11.03 -1.43 0.89
N LEU A 110 11.99 -2.31 0.64
CA LEU A 110 11.82 -3.48 -0.23
C LEU A 110 10.75 -4.45 0.30
N TRP A 111 10.73 -4.67 1.61
CA TRP A 111 9.72 -5.51 2.25
C TRP A 111 8.33 -4.87 2.16
N TYR A 112 8.22 -3.56 2.43
CA TYR A 112 6.97 -2.82 2.38
C TYR A 112 6.39 -2.80 0.96
N ALA A 113 7.22 -2.55 -0.05
CA ALA A 113 6.79 -2.59 -1.45
C ALA A 113 6.15 -3.95 -1.81
N ARG A 114 6.84 -5.05 -1.49
CA ARG A 114 6.29 -6.40 -1.72
C ARG A 114 5.01 -6.67 -0.94
N LYS A 115 4.89 -6.18 0.29
CA LYS A 115 3.68 -6.35 1.10
C LYS A 115 2.51 -5.54 0.58
N ARG A 116 2.78 -4.35 0.03
CA ARG A 116 1.78 -3.53 -0.64
C ARG A 116 1.26 -4.22 -1.90
N ASP A 117 2.15 -4.71 -2.76
CA ASP A 117 1.76 -5.42 -3.99
C ASP A 117 0.94 -6.68 -3.69
N GLN A 118 1.31 -7.45 -2.65
CA GLN A 118 0.54 -8.62 -2.19
C GLN A 118 -0.86 -8.23 -1.70
N LEU A 119 -0.98 -7.06 -1.07
CA LEU A 119 -2.25 -6.56 -0.57
C LEU A 119 -3.14 -6.13 -1.75
N ASP A 120 -2.58 -5.42 -2.71
CA ASP A 120 -3.30 -4.98 -3.91
C ASP A 120 -3.82 -6.18 -4.71
N GLN A 121 -2.99 -7.22 -4.90
CA GLN A 121 -3.40 -8.49 -5.53
C GLN A 121 -4.54 -9.19 -4.78
N LYS A 122 -4.49 -9.21 -3.43
CA LYS A 122 -5.51 -9.87 -2.60
C LYS A 122 -6.90 -9.26 -2.82
N TYR A 123 -6.96 -7.95 -3.03
CA TYR A 123 -8.21 -7.21 -3.20
C TYR A 123 -8.54 -6.90 -4.68
N GLY A 124 -7.70 -7.34 -5.62
CA GLY A 124 -7.93 -7.17 -7.06
C GLY A 124 -7.74 -5.73 -7.54
N ILE A 125 -6.89 -4.95 -6.86
CA ILE A 125 -6.61 -3.56 -7.22
C ILE A 125 -5.56 -3.56 -8.32
N ASP A 126 -5.93 -3.14 -9.52
CA ASP A 126 -5.03 -3.07 -10.68
C ASP A 126 -4.68 -1.61 -10.98
N HIS A 127 -3.41 -1.25 -10.77
CA HIS A 127 -2.90 0.11 -11.00
C HIS A 127 -2.29 0.29 -12.41
N THR A 128 -2.29 -0.76 -13.22
CA THR A 128 -1.69 -0.77 -14.57
C THR A 128 -2.46 0.12 -15.56
N GLN A 129 -3.78 0.24 -15.44
CA GLN A 129 -4.59 1.12 -16.29
C GLN A 129 -4.32 2.61 -16.02
N THR A 130 -4.21 3.01 -14.75
CA THR A 130 -3.98 4.43 -14.38
C THR A 130 -2.57 4.91 -14.75
N ALA A 131 -1.57 4.02 -14.74
CA ALA A 131 -0.20 4.38 -15.13
C ALA A 131 -0.08 4.69 -16.64
N ALA A 132 -0.85 4.00 -17.49
CA ALA A 132 -0.89 4.25 -18.93
C ALA A 132 -1.48 5.65 -19.24
N GLU A 133 -2.53 6.06 -18.52
CA GLU A 133 -3.13 7.39 -18.64
C GLU A 133 -2.21 8.51 -18.13
N ALA A 134 -1.50 8.28 -17.01
CA ALA A 134 -0.57 9.26 -16.44
C ALA A 134 0.68 9.49 -17.33
N SER A 135 1.16 8.47 -18.04
CA SER A 135 2.28 8.63 -18.98
C SER A 135 1.91 9.42 -20.26
N GLY A 136 0.62 9.54 -20.58
CA GLY A 136 0.13 10.31 -21.72
C GLY A 136 -0.04 11.80 -21.45
N ALA A 137 -0.08 12.23 -20.18
CA ALA A 137 -0.38 13.62 -19.79
C ALA A 137 0.85 14.47 -19.48
N ALA A 138 2.06 13.89 -19.42
CA ALA A 138 3.28 14.59 -19.01
C ALA A 138 3.98 15.40 -20.13
N ALA A 139 3.30 15.70 -21.24
CA ALA A 139 3.85 16.46 -22.37
C ALA A 139 2.92 17.58 -22.83
N ALA A 140 2.68 18.57 -21.96
CA ALA A 140 2.13 19.87 -22.36
C ALA A 140 2.89 20.99 -21.62
N ALA A 141 4.15 21.20 -22.02
CA ALA A 141 4.93 22.37 -21.66
C ALA A 141 5.41 23.03 -22.96
N ASP A 142 4.69 24.04 -23.44
CA ASP A 142 5.20 25.25 -24.12
C ASP A 142 4.01 26.13 -24.55
N GLY A 143 4.11 27.43 -24.30
CA GLY A 143 3.07 28.41 -24.63
C GLY A 143 3.16 29.66 -23.77
N GLY A 144 4.34 30.30 -23.73
CA GLY A 144 4.47 31.65 -23.21
C GLY A 144 3.57 32.61 -23.99
N VAL A 145 2.69 33.32 -23.27
CA VAL A 145 1.87 34.39 -23.84
C VAL A 145 2.66 35.69 -23.83
N GLU A 146 3.13 36.11 -25.02
CA GLU A 146 3.53 37.51 -25.23
C GLU A 146 2.26 38.35 -25.40
N GLN A 147 2.15 39.42 -24.61
CA GLN A 147 1.25 40.56 -24.82
C GLN A 147 2.06 41.73 -25.34
#